data_AF-A0A368XE77-F1
#
_entry.id   AF-A0A368XE77-F1
#
_cell.length_a   1.000
_cell.length_b   1.000
_cell.length_c   1.000
_cell.angle_alpha   90.00
_cell.angle_beta   90.00
_cell.angle_gamma   90.00
#
_symmetry.space_group_name_H-M   'P 1'
#
loop_
_entity.id
_entity.type
_entity.pdbx_description
1 polymer ?
#
loop_
_entity_poly.entity_id
_entity_poly.type
_entity_poly.pdbx_seq_one_letter_code
_entity_poly.pdbx_strand_id
1 'polypeptide(L)'
;MASITVTLNTEELDTQIELWRATVDMKIPISDHLKLHFIAKRREILTGLLETGRHYDALLALMEPVEADKERFAETRRKVQEFRRWAADGLHDLNELAKS
;
A
#
# COMPACT_ATOMS: atom_id res chain seq x y z
N MET A 1 -24.60 -19.36 2.16
CA MET A 1 -23.24 -18.96 2.54
C MET A 1 -23.31 -18.42 3.96
N ALA A 2 -22.38 -18.79 4.84
CA ALA A 2 -22.27 -18.17 6.15
C ALA A 2 -21.52 -16.85 6.00
N SER A 3 -22.04 -15.77 6.56
CA SER A 3 -21.38 -14.46 6.60
C SER A 3 -21.02 -14.09 8.04
N ILE A 4 -19.97 -13.28 8.19
CA ILE A 4 -19.59 -12.67 9.45
C ILE A 4 -19.59 -11.15 9.28
N THR A 5 -19.97 -10.42 10.32
CA THR A 5 -19.89 -8.96 10.33
C THR A 5 -18.57 -8.53 10.95
N VAL A 6 -17.79 -7.74 10.22
CA VAL A 6 -16.53 -7.16 10.67
C VAL A 6 -16.50 -5.67 10.35
N THR A 7 -15.87 -4.88 11.22
CA THR A 7 -15.65 -3.45 10.98
C THR A 7 -14.30 -3.25 10.35
N LEU A 8 -14.25 -2.60 9.18
CA LEU A 8 -13.02 -2.16 8.55
C LEU A 8 -12.71 -0.73 8.98
N ASN A 9 -11.57 -0.51 9.64
CA ASN A 9 -11.07 0.84 9.91
C ASN A 9 -10.37 1.38 8.65
N THR A 10 -11.11 2.11 7.82
CA THR A 10 -10.59 2.67 6.56
C THR A 10 -9.59 3.80 6.78
N GLU A 11 -9.69 4.54 7.89
CA GLU A 11 -8.81 5.67 8.21
C GLU A 11 -7.42 5.22 8.61
N GLU A 12 -7.33 4.17 9.43
CA GLU A 12 -6.05 3.56 9.79
C GLU A 12 -5.37 2.92 8.58
N LEU A 13 -6.14 2.26 7.71
CA LEU A 13 -5.62 1.70 6.47
C LEU A 13 -5.01 2.79 5.56
N ASP A 14 -5.71 3.91 5.41
CA ASP A 14 -5.23 5.06 4.63
C ASP A 14 -3.96 5.67 5.25
N THR A 15 -3.96 5.85 6.56
CA THR A 15 -2.81 6.36 7.32
C THR A 15 -1.59 5.45 7.15
N GLN A 16 -1.79 4.13 7.20
CA GLN A 16 -0.72 3.16 7.04
C GLN A 16 -0.13 3.18 5.61
N ILE A 17 -1.00 3.26 4.59
CA ILE A 17 -0.58 3.38 3.18
C ILE A 17 0.27 4.64 3.00
N GLU A 18 -0.22 5.79 3.46
CA GLU A 18 0.47 7.06 3.30
C GLU A 18 1.77 7.11 4.10
N LEU A 19 1.81 6.51 5.30
CA LEU A 19 3.05 6.39 6.08
C LEU A 19 4.11 5.58 5.32
N TRP A 20 3.76 4.44 4.74
CA TRP A 20 4.71 3.64 3.95
C TRP A 20 5.23 4.41 2.73
N ARG A 21 4.34 5.07 2.00
CA ARG A 21 4.73 5.91 0.84
C ARG A 21 5.66 7.03 1.26
N ALA A 22 5.28 7.78 2.30
CA ALA A 22 6.06 8.90 2.77
C ALA A 22 7.42 8.47 3.35
N THR A 23 7.50 7.29 3.96
CA THR A 23 8.76 6.72 4.45
C THR A 23 9.67 6.33 3.30
N VAL A 24 9.16 5.57 2.33
CA VAL A 24 9.94 5.12 1.16
C VAL A 24 10.39 6.31 0.29
N ASP A 25 9.54 7.32 0.13
CA ASP A 25 9.84 8.52 -0.65
C ASP A 25 10.59 9.60 0.16
N MET A 26 10.99 9.30 1.41
CA MET A 26 11.75 10.21 2.28
C MET A 26 11.05 11.56 2.52
N LYS A 27 9.72 11.59 2.50
CA LYS A 27 8.88 12.78 2.70
C LYS A 27 8.63 13.10 4.17
N ILE A 28 9.07 12.23 5.09
CA ILE A 28 9.03 12.44 6.53
C ILE A 28 10.44 12.57 7.11
N PRO A 29 10.61 13.24 8.26
CA PRO A 29 11.90 13.27 8.96
C PRO A 29 12.33 11.85 9.37
N ILE A 30 13.46 11.39 8.81
CA ILE A 30 14.07 10.08 9.10
C ILE A 30 15.54 10.31 9.43
N SER A 31 16.11 9.53 10.36
CA SER A 31 17.55 9.60 10.65
C SER A 31 18.37 9.17 9.44
N ASP A 32 19.58 9.71 9.27
CA ASP A 32 20.39 9.42 8.08
C ASP A 32 20.75 7.93 7.95
N HIS A 33 20.95 7.25 9.08
CA HIS A 33 21.17 5.80 9.09
C HIS A 33 19.98 5.03 8.50
N LEU A 34 18.75 5.41 8.87
CA LEU A 34 17.55 4.79 8.32
C LEU A 34 17.37 5.18 6.85
N LYS A 35 17.64 6.42 6.43
CA LYS A 35 17.61 6.80 5.01
C LYS A 35 18.50 5.90 4.15
N LEU A 36 19.74 5.68 4.59
CA LEU A 36 20.68 4.78 3.91
C LEU A 36 20.15 3.35 3.83
N HIS A 37 19.56 2.84 4.92
CA HIS A 37 18.92 1.52 4.94
C HIS A 37 17.78 1.43 3.92
N PHE A 38 16.85 2.38 3.93
CA PHE A 38 15.70 2.41 3.00
C PHE A 38 16.13 2.56 1.54
N ILE A 39 17.19 3.33 1.25
CA ILE A 39 17.76 3.43 -0.10
C ILE A 39 18.38 2.09 -0.53
N ALA A 40 19.25 1.52 0.30
CA ALA A 40 19.93 0.26 0.01
C ALA A 40 18.94 -0.91 -0.15
N LYS A 41 17.81 -0.86 0.56
CA LYS A 41 16.78 -1.90 0.58
C LYS A 41 15.54 -1.55 -0.23
N ARG A 42 15.56 -0.46 -1.01
CA ARG A 42 14.36 0.06 -1.71
C ARG A 42 13.63 -1.00 -2.52
N ARG A 43 14.37 -1.84 -3.26
CA ARG A 43 13.80 -2.95 -4.05
C ARG A 43 13.08 -3.97 -3.17
N GLU A 44 13.70 -4.44 -2.10
CA GLU A 44 13.13 -5.43 -1.17
C GLU A 44 11.87 -4.86 -0.50
N ILE A 45 11.93 -3.59 -0.09
CA ILE A 45 10.81 -2.87 0.54
C ILE A 45 9.64 -2.73 -0.42
N LEU A 46 9.87 -2.23 -1.65
CA LEU A 46 8.81 -2.10 -2.64
C LEU A 46 8.20 -3.45 -3.05
N THR A 47 9.02 -4.51 -3.10
CA THR A 47 8.53 -5.88 -3.34
C THR A 47 7.59 -6.32 -2.22
N GLY A 48 7.99 -6.11 -0.96
CA GLY A 48 7.13 -6.41 0.19
C GLY A 48 5.83 -5.61 0.18
N LEU A 49 5.88 -4.31 -0.13
CA LEU A 49 4.70 -3.45 -0.19
C LEU A 49 3.77 -3.81 -1.36
N LEU A 50 4.32 -4.26 -2.50
CA LEU A 50 3.53 -4.78 -3.62
C LEU A 50 2.72 -6.03 -3.20
N GLU A 51 3.34 -6.97 -2.49
CA GLU A 51 2.63 -8.14 -1.96
C GLU A 51 1.61 -7.76 -0.89
N THR A 52 1.93 -6.83 0.01
CA THR A 52 0.96 -6.30 0.98
C THR A 52 -0.26 -5.69 0.29
N GLY A 53 -0.06 -4.88 -0.75
CA GLY A 53 -1.16 -4.32 -1.55
C GLY A 53 -2.02 -5.41 -2.20
N ARG A 54 -1.43 -6.51 -2.69
CA ARG A 54 -2.17 -7.66 -3.21
C ARG A 54 -3.00 -8.36 -2.13
N HIS A 55 -2.45 -8.51 -0.91
CA HIS A 55 -3.19 -9.11 0.21
C HIS A 55 -4.38 -8.24 0.63
N TYR A 56 -4.24 -6.91 0.65
CA TYR A 56 -5.37 -6.02 0.90
C TYR A 56 -6.42 -6.08 -0.21
N ASP A 57 -6.01 -6.06 -1.48
CA ASP A 57 -6.93 -6.22 -2.60
C ASP A 57 -7.74 -7.54 -2.48
N ALA A 58 -7.06 -8.64 -2.15
CA ALA A 58 -7.68 -9.94 -1.96
C ALA A 58 -8.66 -9.95 -0.77
N LEU A 59 -8.27 -9.36 0.36
CA LEU A 59 -9.12 -9.24 1.55
C LEU A 59 -10.37 -8.42 1.25
N LEU A 60 -10.22 -7.25 0.63
CA LEU A 60 -11.34 -6.37 0.28
C LEU A 60 -12.26 -7.00 -0.78
N ALA A 61 -11.74 -7.86 -1.66
CA ALA A 61 -12.56 -8.59 -2.62
C ALA A 61 -13.50 -9.63 -1.97
N LEU A 62 -13.21 -10.04 -0.74
CA LEU A 62 -14.04 -10.98 0.05
C LEU A 62 -15.06 -10.26 0.96
N MET A 63 -15.09 -8.93 0.95
CA MET A 63 -15.97 -8.12 1.77
C MET A 63 -17.11 -7.53 0.95
N GLU A 64 -18.29 -7.44 1.56
CA GLU A 64 -19.45 -6.76 1.02
C GLU A 64 -19.80 -5.58 1.93
N PRO A 65 -19.77 -4.32 1.43
CA PRO A 65 -20.14 -3.17 2.22
C PRO A 65 -21.67 -3.13 2.41
N VAL A 66 -22.11 -2.58 3.54
CA VAL A 66 -23.52 -2.19 3.69
C VAL A 66 -23.86 -1.05 2.73
N GLU A 67 -25.14 -0.89 2.39
CA GLU A 67 -25.58 0.07 1.37
C GLU A 67 -25.05 1.50 1.61
N ALA A 68 -25.08 1.95 2.87
CA ALA A 68 -24.64 3.29 3.26
C ALA A 68 -23.12 3.54 3.05
N ASP A 69 -22.32 2.48 3.00
CA ASP A 69 -20.85 2.58 2.96
C ASP A 69 -20.26 2.17 1.59
N LYS A 70 -21.10 1.87 0.59
CA LYS A 70 -20.63 1.44 -0.75
C LYS A 70 -19.62 2.38 -1.37
N GLU A 71 -19.85 3.69 -1.30
CA GLU A 71 -18.95 4.71 -1.86
C GLU A 71 -17.61 4.76 -1.09
N ARG A 72 -17.66 4.82 0.25
CA ARG A 72 -16.47 4.82 1.11
C ARG A 72 -15.63 3.55 0.93
N PHE A 73 -16.29 2.41 0.77
CA PHE A 73 -15.63 1.14 0.50
C PHE A 73 -15.00 1.11 -0.90
N ALA A 74 -15.69 1.61 -1.93
CA ALA A 74 -15.14 1.73 -3.28
C ALA A 74 -13.91 2.65 -3.31
N GLU A 75 -13.95 3.77 -2.59
CA GLU A 75 -12.80 4.65 -2.45
C GLU A 75 -11.61 3.95 -1.78
N THR A 76 -11.87 3.20 -0.69
CA THR A 76 -10.85 2.42 0.01
C THR A 76 -10.18 1.40 -0.92
N ARG A 77 -10.98 0.67 -1.72
CA ARG A 77 -10.44 -0.26 -2.74
C ARG A 77 -9.57 0.45 -3.76
N ARG A 78 -10.01 1.62 -4.24
CA ARG A 78 -9.22 2.42 -5.18
C ARG A 78 -7.87 2.84 -4.57
N LYS A 79 -7.85 3.30 -3.31
CA LYS A 79 -6.61 3.69 -2.62
C LYS A 79 -5.63 2.52 -2.48
N VAL A 80 -6.11 1.32 -2.17
CA VAL A 80 -5.27 0.11 -2.13
C VAL A 80 -4.70 -0.23 -3.51
N GLN A 81 -5.52 -0.12 -4.56
CA GLN A 81 -5.07 -0.35 -5.94
C GLN A 81 -4.01 0.68 -6.38
N GLU A 82 -4.20 1.95 -6.03
CA GLU A 82 -3.24 3.02 -6.28
C GLU A 82 -1.93 2.80 -5.52
N PHE A 83 -1.99 2.37 -4.27
CA PHE A 83 -0.82 1.99 -3.47
C PHE A 83 -0.05 0.82 -4.10
N ARG A 84 -0.76 -0.24 -4.49
CA ARG A 84 -0.18 -1.39 -5.18
C ARG A 84 0.48 -0.99 -6.50
N ARG A 85 -0.17 -0.13 -7.27
CA ARG A 85 0.38 0.42 -8.52
C ARG A 85 1.63 1.24 -8.25
N TRP A 86 1.62 2.13 -7.27
CA TRP A 86 2.79 2.92 -6.87
C TRP A 86 3.99 2.02 -6.53
N ALA A 87 3.78 0.92 -5.81
CA ALA A 87 4.86 -0.02 -5.49
C ALA A 87 5.40 -0.73 -6.75
N ALA A 88 4.51 -1.14 -7.65
CA ALA A 88 4.89 -1.77 -8.92
C ALA A 88 5.66 -0.80 -9.84
N ASP A 89 5.18 0.44 -9.99
CA ASP A 89 5.82 1.49 -10.78
C ASP A 89 7.22 1.80 -10.21
N GLY A 90 7.37 1.91 -8.90
CA GLY A 90 8.67 2.11 -8.26
C GLY A 90 9.66 0.95 -8.47
N LEU A 91 9.18 -0.30 -8.56
CA LEU A 91 10.02 -1.44 -8.92
C LEU A 91 10.43 -1.42 -10.39
N HIS A 92 9.52 -1.00 -11.27
CA HIS A 92 9.80 -0.82 -12.68
C HIS A 92 10.91 0.22 -12.87
N ASP A 93 10.81 1.38 -12.24
CA ASP A 93 11.82 2.44 -12.31
C ASP A 93 13.19 1.96 -11.84
N LEU A 94 13.24 1.19 -10.74
CA LEU A 94 14.48 0.59 -10.25
C LEU A 94 15.08 -0.44 -11.21
N ASN A 95 14.25 -1.13 -12.01
CA ASN A 95 14.73 -2.06 -13.03
C ASN A 95 15.29 -1.33 -14.24
N GLU A 96 14.67 -0.22 -14.65
CA GLU A 96 15.16 0.60 -15.76
C GLU A 96 16.50 1.27 -15.41
N LEU A 97 16.63 1.80 -14.18
CA LEU A 97 17.90 2.37 -13.69
C LEU A 97 19.03 1.34 -13.58
N ALA A 98 18.71 0.06 -13.32
CA ALA A 98 19.73 -0.99 -13.25
C ALA A 98 20.22 -1.46 -14.64
N LYS A 99 19.51 -1.09 -15.72
CA LYS A 99 19.89 -1.40 -17.10
C LYS A 99 20.74 -0.31 -17.75
N SER A 100 20.73 0.92 -17.20
CA SER A 100 21.54 2.07 -17.64
C SER A 100 22.93 2.05 -17.04
#